data_AF-A0A0G1TCH3-F1
#
_entry.id   AF-A0A0G1TCH3-F1
#
_cell.length_a   1.000
_cell.length_b   1.000
_cell.length_c   1.000
_cell.angle_alpha   90.00
_cell.angle_beta   90.00
_cell.angle_gamma   90.00
#
_symmetry.space_group_name_H-M   'P 1'
#
loop_
_entity.id
_entity.type
_entity.pdbx_description
1 polymer ?
#
loop_
_entity_poly.entity_id
_entity_poly.type
_entity_poly.pdbx_seq_one_letter_code
_entity_poly.pdbx_strand_id
1 'polypeptide(L)'
;MAWWGPISAFLFEEDARPIEAPKTASEAVKTLLMVYLADGLYYTIGFFTALYFFAIAFLFFFGGKEGYYFISTTLLEALSEPYLVSLSFYVVLKELRKRRITRKSRHLGEVYVALWLLLLVISSLLVIFSKEYHFDAIMKLIIATSLASFVIYTAGVIHKP
;
A
#
# COMPACT_ATOMS: atom_id res chain seq x y z
N MET A 1 -9.67 -19.02 -7.36
CA MET A 1 -8.90 -19.49 -6.18
C MET A 1 -9.86 -19.70 -5.02
N ALA A 2 -9.97 -20.93 -4.49
CA ALA A 2 -10.98 -21.32 -3.49
C ALA A 2 -10.94 -20.52 -2.17
N TRP A 3 -9.80 -19.89 -1.86
CA TRP A 3 -9.60 -19.08 -0.65
C TRP A 3 -9.95 -17.60 -0.83
N TRP A 4 -10.04 -17.09 -2.07
CA TRP A 4 -10.32 -15.68 -2.34
C TRP A 4 -11.80 -15.33 -2.23
N GLY A 5 -12.68 -16.21 -2.74
CA GLY A 5 -14.14 -15.98 -2.76
C GLY A 5 -14.76 -15.68 -1.38
N PRO A 6 -14.45 -16.45 -0.32
CA PRO A 6 -14.97 -16.20 1.03
C PRO A 6 -14.44 -14.90 1.64
N ILE A 7 -13.17 -14.55 1.35
CA ILE A 7 -12.52 -13.32 1.85
C ILE A 7 -13.11 -12.10 1.14
N SER A 8 -13.25 -12.15 -0.19
CA SER A 8 -13.87 -11.08 -0.95
C SER A 8 -15.35 -10.91 -0.59
N ALA A 9 -16.12 -11.98 -0.41
CA ALA A 9 -17.51 -11.88 0.02
C ALA A 9 -17.63 -11.21 1.40
N PHE A 10 -16.82 -11.64 2.37
CA PHE A 10 -16.76 -10.99 3.68
C PHE A 10 -16.39 -9.51 3.54
N LEU A 11 -15.40 -9.17 2.71
CA LEU A 11 -14.91 -7.79 2.55
C LEU A 11 -15.86 -6.87 1.77
N PHE A 12 -16.56 -7.37 0.74
CA PHE A 12 -17.32 -6.56 -0.22
C PHE A 12 -18.85 -6.66 -0.07
N GLU A 13 -19.38 -7.39 0.91
CA GLU A 13 -20.81 -7.39 1.21
C GLU A 13 -21.31 -5.97 1.56
N GLU A 14 -22.20 -5.42 0.72
CA GLU A 14 -22.72 -4.05 0.74
C GLU A 14 -23.58 -3.71 1.97
N ASP A 15 -24.14 -4.72 2.64
CA ASP A 15 -24.92 -4.54 3.86
C ASP A 15 -24.01 -4.55 5.10
N ALA A 16 -23.30 -3.44 5.31
CA ALA A 16 -22.45 -3.21 6.47
C ALA A 16 -23.27 -3.11 7.77
N ARG A 17 -23.75 -4.25 8.29
CA ARG A 17 -24.20 -4.34 9.68
C ARG A 17 -22.95 -4.31 10.57
N PRO A 18 -22.95 -3.56 11.69
CA PRO A 18 -21.93 -3.74 12.71
C PRO A 18 -21.89 -5.23 13.07
N ILE A 19 -20.70 -5.80 13.28
CA ILE A 19 -20.54 -7.22 13.61
C ILE A 19 -21.42 -7.52 14.84
N GLU A 20 -22.59 -8.12 14.63
CA GLU A 20 -23.47 -8.54 15.72
C GLU A 20 -22.73 -9.57 16.57
N ALA A 21 -22.92 -9.53 17.89
CA ALA A 21 -22.30 -10.49 18.78
C ALA A 21 -22.63 -11.92 18.30
N PRO A 22 -21.61 -12.80 18.11
CA PRO A 22 -21.82 -14.11 17.52
C PRO A 22 -22.84 -14.90 18.37
N LYS A 23 -23.89 -15.42 17.73
CA LYS A 23 -24.94 -16.19 18.41
C LYS A 23 -24.49 -17.62 18.71
N THR A 24 -23.43 -18.07 18.02
CA THR A 24 -22.94 -19.46 18.10
C THR A 24 -21.40 -19.52 18.22
N ALA A 25 -20.88 -20.52 18.94
CA ALA A 25 -19.43 -20.71 19.10
C ALA A 25 -18.68 -20.91 17.77
N SER A 26 -19.32 -21.55 16.78
CA SER A 26 -18.75 -21.73 15.43
C SER A 26 -18.64 -20.40 14.66
N GLU A 27 -19.59 -19.49 14.83
CA GLU A 27 -19.56 -18.14 14.25
C GLU A 27 -18.49 -17.27 14.91
N ALA A 28 -18.32 -17.41 16.24
CA ALA A 28 -17.26 -16.73 16.97
C ALA A 28 -15.87 -17.15 16.48
N VAL A 29 -15.64 -18.46 16.28
CA VAL A 29 -14.38 -18.99 15.74
C VAL A 29 -14.13 -18.49 14.32
N LYS A 30 -15.13 -18.57 13.42
CA LYS A 30 -15.01 -18.05 12.05
C LYS A 30 -14.68 -16.55 12.02
N THR A 31 -15.36 -15.77 12.86
CA THR A 31 -15.12 -14.32 12.95
C THR A 31 -13.72 -14.02 13.46
N LEU A 32 -13.25 -14.72 14.50
CA LEU A 32 -11.88 -14.57 15.01
C LEU A 32 -10.84 -14.92 13.95
N LEU A 33 -11.04 -16.02 13.22
CA LEU A 33 -10.14 -16.47 12.16
C LEU A 33 -10.08 -15.45 11.01
N MET A 34 -11.23 -14.91 10.60
CA MET A 34 -11.31 -13.86 9.58
C MET A 34 -10.62 -12.56 10.04
N VAL A 35 -10.78 -12.14 11.30
CA VAL A 35 -10.10 -10.97 11.86
C VAL A 35 -8.59 -11.19 11.87
N TYR A 36 -8.12 -12.37 12.30
CA TYR A 36 -6.70 -12.69 12.36
C TYR A 36 -6.06 -12.76 10.96
N LEU A 37 -6.77 -13.33 9.98
CA LEU A 37 -6.35 -13.35 8.59
C LEU A 37 -6.29 -11.95 7.99
N ALA A 38 -7.31 -11.12 8.24
CA ALA A 38 -7.33 -9.73 7.77
C ALA A 38 -6.20 -8.90 8.39
N ASP A 39 -5.93 -9.10 9.69
CA ASP A 39 -4.81 -8.45 10.38
C ASP A 39 -3.45 -8.94 9.82
N GLY A 40 -3.27 -10.24 9.63
CA GLY A 40 -2.06 -10.79 9.03
C GLY A 40 -1.80 -10.27 7.61
N LEU A 41 -2.86 -10.19 6.79
CA LEU A 41 -2.79 -9.62 5.45
C LEU A 41 -2.40 -8.13 5.51
N TYR A 42 -2.98 -7.37 6.41
CA TYR A 42 -2.67 -5.95 6.61
C TYR A 42 -1.20 -5.72 7.00
N TYR A 43 -0.67 -6.51 7.94
CA TYR A 43 0.73 -6.43 8.33
C TYR A 43 1.68 -6.81 7.20
N THR A 44 1.37 -7.88 6.46
CA THR A 44 2.20 -8.35 5.35
C THR A 44 2.26 -7.32 4.23
N ILE A 45 1.10 -6.75 3.85
CA ILE A 45 1.02 -5.68 2.84
C ILE A 45 1.77 -4.44 3.32
N GLY A 46 1.58 -4.02 4.57
CA GLY A 46 2.29 -2.87 5.14
C GLY A 46 3.81 -3.04 5.14
N PHE A 47 4.30 -4.23 5.51
CA PHE A 47 5.72 -4.57 5.47
C PHE A 47 6.28 -4.51 4.04
N PHE A 48 5.61 -5.15 3.07
CA PHE A 48 6.02 -5.11 1.67
C PHE A 48 6.02 -3.67 1.12
N THR A 49 5.02 -2.88 1.50
CA THR A 49 4.90 -1.48 1.08
C THR A 49 6.08 -0.65 1.59
N ALA A 50 6.42 -0.81 2.87
CA ALA A 50 7.57 -0.13 3.47
C ALA A 50 8.89 -0.56 2.83
N LEU A 51 9.09 -1.87 2.65
CA LEU A 51 10.30 -2.42 2.04
C LEU A 51 10.51 -1.86 0.62
N TYR A 52 9.46 -1.83 -0.19
CA TYR A 52 9.51 -1.28 -1.54
C TYR A 52 9.85 0.22 -1.54
N PHE A 53 9.22 1.01 -0.66
CA PHE A 53 9.54 2.44 -0.49
C PHE A 53 11.02 2.65 -0.13
N PHE A 54 11.51 1.92 0.88
CA PHE A 54 12.90 2.04 1.30
C PHE A 54 13.89 1.58 0.23
N ALA A 55 13.57 0.53 -0.53
CA ALA A 55 14.42 0.07 -1.63
C ALA A 55 14.54 1.14 -2.73
N ILE A 56 13.43 1.76 -3.14
CA ILE A 56 13.44 2.85 -4.13
C ILE A 56 14.19 4.07 -3.60
N ALA A 57 13.90 4.51 -2.37
CA ALA A 57 14.59 5.64 -1.77
C ALA A 57 16.10 5.38 -1.67
N PHE A 58 16.49 4.19 -1.20
CA PHE A 58 17.89 3.79 -1.11
C PHE A 58 18.59 3.83 -2.47
N LEU A 59 17.99 3.26 -3.51
CA LEU A 59 18.57 3.30 -4.85
C LEU A 59 18.64 4.71 -5.43
N PHE A 60 17.70 5.60 -5.10
CA PHE A 60 17.77 6.99 -5.55
C PHE A 60 18.93 7.75 -4.89
N PHE A 61 19.11 7.61 -3.57
CA PHE A 61 20.13 8.36 -2.83
C PHE A 61 21.53 7.74 -2.86
N PHE A 62 21.62 6.42 -2.95
CA PHE A 62 22.88 5.67 -2.82
C PHE A 62 23.19 4.78 -4.04
N GLY A 63 22.24 4.60 -4.96
CA GLY A 63 22.47 3.82 -6.17
C GLY A 63 23.40 4.54 -7.12
N GLY A 64 24.70 4.25 -7.01
CA GLY A 64 25.68 4.62 -8.04
C GLY A 64 25.38 3.93 -9.37
N LYS A 65 25.95 4.45 -10.47
CA LYS A 65 25.84 3.87 -11.83
C LYS A 65 26.61 2.54 -11.99
N GLU A 66 26.72 1.74 -10.94
CA GLU A 66 27.46 0.47 -10.93
C GLU A 66 26.60 -0.71 -11.42
N GLY A 67 27.25 -1.83 -11.75
CA GLY A 67 26.63 -2.95 -12.48
C GLY A 67 25.38 -3.57 -11.84
N TYR A 68 25.21 -3.46 -10.51
CA TYR A 68 24.02 -3.98 -9.80
C TYR A 68 22.82 -3.04 -9.88
N TYR A 69 23.01 -1.78 -10.29
CA TYR A 69 21.94 -0.80 -10.43
C TYR A 69 20.90 -1.28 -11.45
N PHE A 70 21.35 -1.69 -12.64
CA PHE A 70 20.46 -2.13 -13.73
C PHE A 70 19.56 -3.31 -13.32
N ILE A 71 20.12 -4.33 -12.66
CA ILE A 71 19.37 -5.51 -12.22
C ILE A 71 18.35 -5.10 -11.13
N SER A 72 18.78 -4.27 -10.19
CA SER A 72 17.92 -3.80 -9.10
C SER A 72 16.78 -2.92 -9.60
N THR A 73 17.03 -2.03 -10.57
CA THR A 73 15.99 -1.17 -11.14
C THR A 73 14.95 -1.99 -11.91
N THR A 74 15.39 -2.97 -12.71
CA THR A 74 14.46 -3.85 -13.45
C THR A 74 13.62 -4.70 -12.50
N LEU A 75 14.21 -5.21 -11.42
CA LEU A 75 13.46 -5.97 -10.41
C LEU A 75 12.39 -5.10 -9.74
N LEU A 76 12.73 -3.87 -9.34
CA LEU A 76 11.78 -2.96 -8.72
C LEU A 76 10.70 -2.49 -9.70
N GLU A 77 11.04 -2.29 -10.96
CA GLU A 77 10.06 -1.97 -12.00
C GLU A 77 9.02 -3.10 -12.13
N ALA A 78 9.45 -4.36 -12.15
CA ALA A 78 8.56 -5.51 -12.16
C ALA A 78 7.70 -5.61 -10.87
N LEU A 79 8.20 -5.11 -9.74
CA LEU A 79 7.47 -5.08 -8.47
C LEU A 79 6.53 -3.87 -8.34
N SER A 80 6.60 -2.88 -9.25
CA SER A 80 5.79 -1.66 -9.17
C SER A 80 4.29 -1.93 -9.30
N GLU A 81 3.88 -2.75 -10.27
CA GLU A 81 2.49 -3.16 -10.46
C GLU A 81 1.93 -3.92 -9.24
N PRO A 82 2.54 -5.04 -8.77
CA PRO A 82 2.02 -5.75 -7.61
C PRO A 82 2.06 -4.90 -6.33
N TYR A 83 3.00 -3.96 -6.22
CA TYR A 83 3.02 -2.96 -5.16
C TYR A 83 1.78 -2.06 -5.22
N LEU A 84 1.44 -1.49 -6.37
CA LEU A 84 0.28 -0.60 -6.52
C LEU A 84 -1.05 -1.33 -6.28
N VAL A 85 -1.15 -2.58 -6.73
CA VAL A 85 -2.29 -3.45 -6.42
C VAL A 85 -2.39 -3.67 -4.92
N SER A 86 -1.27 -3.99 -4.26
CA SER A 86 -1.24 -4.18 -2.80
C SER A 86 -1.63 -2.93 -2.03
N LEU A 87 -1.13 -1.76 -2.45
CA LEU A 87 -1.48 -0.45 -1.88
C LEU A 87 -2.98 -0.15 -2.05
N SER A 88 -3.54 -0.45 -3.21
CA SER A 88 -4.98 -0.29 -3.48
C SER A 88 -5.82 -1.17 -2.56
N PHE A 89 -5.46 -2.46 -2.42
CA PHE A 89 -6.11 -3.36 -1.47
C PHE A 89 -5.98 -2.87 -0.03
N TYR A 90 -4.82 -2.35 0.37
CA TYR A 90 -4.62 -1.80 1.71
C TYR A 90 -5.56 -0.63 2.01
N VAL A 91 -5.77 0.27 1.04
CA VAL A 91 -6.70 1.40 1.18
C VAL A 91 -8.16 0.92 1.24
N VAL A 92 -8.54 -0.06 0.42
CA VAL A 92 -9.89 -0.66 0.44
C VAL A 92 -10.15 -1.36 1.78
N LEU A 93 -9.23 -2.21 2.23
CA LEU A 93 -9.31 -2.90 3.53
C LEU A 93 -9.42 -1.90 4.69
N LYS A 94 -8.70 -0.77 4.60
CA LYS A 94 -8.81 0.34 5.55
C LYS A 94 -10.25 0.87 5.61
N GLU A 95 -10.84 1.19 4.47
CA GLU A 95 -12.18 1.81 4.46
C GLU A 95 -13.25 0.82 4.93
N LEU A 96 -13.11 -0.46 4.59
CA LEU A 96 -13.97 -1.54 5.09
C LEU A 96 -13.84 -1.72 6.61
N ARG A 97 -12.62 -1.70 7.15
CA ARG A 97 -12.38 -1.83 8.59
C ARG A 97 -12.95 -0.63 9.35
N LYS A 98 -12.81 0.58 8.81
CA LYS A 98 -13.37 1.82 9.38
C LYS A 98 -14.90 1.79 9.42
N ARG A 99 -15.55 1.20 8.42
CA ARG A 99 -17.01 1.01 8.39
C ARG A 99 -17.51 -0.05 9.39
N ARG A 100 -16.74 -1.12 9.64
CA ARG A 100 -17.17 -2.25 10.49
C ARG A 100 -16.66 -2.27 11.94
N ILE A 101 -15.56 -1.59 12.26
CA ILE A 101 -14.90 -1.68 13.57
C ILE A 101 -14.65 -0.28 14.14
N THR A 102 -15.35 0.08 15.22
CA THR A 102 -15.25 1.35 15.98
C THR A 102 -13.91 1.57 16.70
N ARG A 103 -12.88 0.76 16.39
CA ARG A 103 -11.56 0.89 17.00
C ARG A 103 -10.76 1.86 16.14
N LYS A 104 -10.17 2.88 16.78
CA LYS A 104 -9.32 3.90 16.16
C LYS A 104 -8.19 3.21 15.39
N SER A 105 -8.40 3.00 14.09
CA SER A 105 -7.44 2.31 13.25
C SER A 105 -6.19 3.17 13.14
N ARG A 106 -5.05 2.66 13.62
CA ARG A 106 -3.73 3.30 13.46
C ARG A 106 -3.35 3.21 11.98
N HIS A 107 -3.88 4.13 11.18
CA HIS A 107 -3.68 4.15 9.75
C HIS A 107 -2.37 4.81 9.36
N LEU A 108 -1.48 4.03 8.74
CA LEU A 108 -0.25 4.53 8.12
C LEU A 108 -0.44 4.83 6.61
N GLY A 109 -1.61 4.56 6.02
CA GLY A 109 -1.86 4.78 4.58
C GLY A 109 -1.64 6.24 4.14
N GLU A 110 -2.12 7.19 4.93
CA GLU A 110 -1.88 8.63 4.72
C GLU A 110 -0.40 8.98 4.84
N VAL A 111 0.29 8.33 5.78
CA VAL A 111 1.74 8.48 5.96
C VAL A 111 2.49 7.98 4.74
N TYR A 112 2.12 6.82 4.16
CA TYR A 112 2.75 6.30 2.95
C TYR A 112 2.59 7.25 1.76
N VAL A 113 1.40 7.78 1.54
CA VAL A 113 1.15 8.75 0.45
C VAL A 113 1.96 10.02 0.68
N ALA A 114 1.96 10.55 1.91
CA ALA A 114 2.77 11.72 2.26
C ALA A 114 4.28 11.46 2.07
N LEU A 115 4.77 10.28 2.44
CA LEU A 115 6.16 9.88 2.23
C LEU A 115 6.52 9.79 0.75
N TRP A 116 5.64 9.23 -0.09
CA TRP A 116 5.85 9.19 -1.54
C TRP A 116 5.85 10.58 -2.18
N LEU A 117 4.95 11.46 -1.78
CA LEU A 117 4.92 12.84 -2.26
C LEU A 117 6.16 13.61 -1.80
N LEU A 118 6.58 13.44 -0.55
CA LEU A 118 7.78 14.04 -0.02
C LEU A 118 9.02 13.53 -0.75
N LEU A 119 9.12 12.22 -1.00
CA LEU A 119 10.20 11.63 -1.78
C LEU A 119 10.24 12.22 -3.20
N LEU A 120 9.08 12.37 -3.85
CA LEU A 120 8.96 12.98 -5.18
C LEU A 120 9.45 14.43 -5.19
N VAL A 121 9.07 15.23 -4.19
CA VAL A 121 9.51 16.63 -4.10
C VAL A 121 11.02 16.71 -3.89
N ILE A 122 11.56 15.93 -2.95
CA ILE A 122 13.00 15.93 -2.66
C ILE A 122 13.80 15.43 -3.88
N SER A 123 13.37 14.33 -4.51
CA SER A 123 14.06 13.79 -5.68
C SER A 123 14.01 14.76 -6.85
N SER A 124 12.88 15.43 -7.09
CA SER A 124 12.75 16.43 -8.14
C SER A 124 13.67 17.63 -7.91
N LEU A 125 13.73 18.15 -6.68
CA LEU A 125 14.63 19.24 -6.32
C LEU A 125 16.10 18.83 -6.52
N LEU A 126 16.48 17.63 -6.10
CA LEU A 126 17.85 17.13 -6.27
C LEU A 126 18.22 16.96 -7.74
N VAL A 127 17.34 16.44 -8.58
CA VAL A 127 17.60 16.30 -10.02
C VAL A 127 17.72 17.68 -10.71
N ILE A 128 16.98 18.70 -10.25
CA ILE A 128 17.01 20.04 -10.83
C ILE A 128 18.27 20.81 -10.40
N PHE A 129 18.65 20.72 -9.12
CA PHE A 129 19.70 21.57 -8.54
C PHE A 129 21.06 20.89 -8.38
N SER A 130 21.13 19.56 -8.37
CA SER A 130 22.39 18.82 -8.22
C SER A 130 22.81 18.15 -9.52
N LYS A 131 24.11 18.22 -9.83
CA LYS A 131 24.71 17.55 -10.99
C LYS A 131 24.92 16.05 -10.78
N GLU A 132 24.82 15.58 -9.53
CA GLU A 132 25.01 14.18 -9.16
C GLU A 132 23.77 13.32 -9.42
N TYR A 133 22.58 13.96 -9.47
CA TYR A 133 21.30 13.30 -9.68
C TYR A 133 20.80 13.54 -11.10
N HIS A 134 20.21 12.51 -11.70
CA HIS A 134 19.72 12.58 -13.07
C HIS A 134 18.32 12.00 -13.21
N PHE A 135 17.64 12.38 -14.29
CA PHE A 135 16.36 11.79 -14.65
C PHE A 135 16.58 10.40 -15.25
N ASP A 136 16.42 9.37 -14.43
CA ASP A 136 16.67 7.97 -14.76
C ASP A 136 15.44 7.07 -14.54
N ALA A 137 15.62 5.75 -14.58
CA ALA A 137 14.56 4.77 -14.38
C ALA A 137 13.97 4.84 -12.95
N ILE A 138 14.81 5.07 -11.93
CA ILE A 138 14.34 5.21 -10.55
C ILE A 138 13.51 6.49 -10.38
N MET A 139 13.94 7.60 -10.98
CA MET A 139 13.15 8.84 -10.94
C MET A 139 11.78 8.67 -11.60
N LYS A 140 11.71 7.95 -12.74
CA LYS A 140 10.43 7.58 -13.36
C LYS A 140 9.56 6.73 -12.44
N LEU A 141 10.14 5.74 -11.76
CA LEU A 141 9.43 4.91 -10.78
C LEU A 141 8.92 5.73 -9.60
N ILE A 142 9.71 6.66 -9.07
CA ILE A 142 9.27 7.57 -8.01
C ILE A 142 8.06 8.39 -8.48
N ILE A 143 8.14 9.02 -9.67
CA ILE A 143 7.04 9.80 -10.22
C ILE A 143 5.77 8.95 -10.38
N ALA A 144 5.88 7.81 -11.06
CA ALA A 144 4.75 6.93 -11.34
C ALA A 144 4.11 6.42 -10.04
N THR A 145 4.92 5.95 -9.09
CA THR A 145 4.44 5.40 -7.82
C THR A 145 3.81 6.49 -6.95
N SER A 146 4.42 7.68 -6.88
CA SER A 146 3.87 8.80 -6.12
C SER A 146 2.55 9.28 -6.68
N LEU A 147 2.44 9.45 -8.00
CA LEU A 147 1.18 9.83 -8.65
C LEU A 147 0.10 8.77 -8.47
N ALA A 148 0.42 7.49 -8.69
CA ALA A 148 -0.53 6.40 -8.49
C ALA A 148 -0.98 6.32 -7.02
N SER A 149 -0.07 6.44 -6.05
CA SER A 149 -0.42 6.45 -4.62
C SER A 149 -1.33 7.64 -4.26
N PHE A 150 -1.08 8.80 -4.85
CA PHE A 150 -1.92 9.99 -4.67
C PHE A 150 -3.31 9.81 -5.26
N VAL A 151 -3.43 9.23 -6.45
CA VAL A 151 -4.72 8.91 -7.09
C VAL A 151 -5.49 7.87 -6.27
N ILE A 152 -4.84 6.81 -5.80
CA ILE A 152 -5.47 5.80 -4.93
C ILE A 152 -5.99 6.46 -3.64
N TYR A 153 -5.22 7.38 -3.06
CA TYR A 153 -5.63 8.11 -1.87
C TYR A 153 -6.82 9.03 -2.13
N THR A 154 -6.78 9.85 -3.18
CA THR A 154 -7.88 10.76 -3.51
C THR A 154 -9.15 9.98 -3.85
N ALA A 155 -9.03 8.88 -4.60
CA ALA A 155 -10.15 7.97 -4.85
C ALA A 155 -10.76 7.42 -3.55
N GLY A 156 -9.93 6.96 -2.61
CA GLY A 156 -10.39 6.48 -1.30
C GLY A 156 -11.01 7.57 -0.42
N VAL A 157 -10.54 8.82 -0.53
CA VAL A 157 -11.11 9.98 0.22
C VAL A 157 -12.42 10.46 -0.39
N ILE A 158 -12.53 10.50 -1.72
CA ILE A 158 -13.73 10.94 -2.45
C ILE A 158 -14.89 9.94 -2.25
N HIS A 159 -14.59 8.66 -2.04
CA HIS A 159 -15.59 7.61 -1.75
C HIS A 159 -16.14 7.63 -0.30
N LYS A 160 -15.99 8.76 0.42
CA LYS A 160 -16.70 9.00 1.68
C LYS A 160 -18.17 9.36 1.36
N PRO A 161 -19.16 8.54 1.77
CA PRO A 161 -20.55 8.97 1.85
C PRO A 161 -20.73 10.02 2.96
#